data_AF-A0A0D9QR60-F1
#
_entry.id   AF-A0A0D9QR60-F1
#
_cell.length_a   1.000
_cell.length_b   1.000
_cell.length_c   1.000
_cell.angle_alpha   90.00
_cell.angle_beta   90.00
_cell.angle_gamma   90.00
#
_symmetry.space_group_name_H-M   'P 1'
#
loop_
_entity.id
_entity.type
_entity.pdbx_description
1 polymer ?
#
loop_
_entity_poly.entity_id
_entity_poly.type
_entity_poly.pdbx_seq_one_letter_code
_entity_poly.pdbx_strand_id
1 'polypeptide(L)'
;MFIFGHQFIPGGLFATPLQHLAPPYTHTRVDKEVIEKLNKDIIEEENLDKHKPHVCQEPPYERDYSYLCPEDWVMNSQNQCWGIDYDGHCESLKYFQDYSAVEKKEFEMNCCVLWPKLKNEGMRRAQKKDLLRGSISSNNGLIIKPKYL
;
A
#
# COMPACT_ATOMS: atom_id res chain seq x y z
N MET A 1 11.57 -26.95 60.71
CA MET A 1 11.15 -26.44 62.03
C MET A 1 10.28 -25.22 61.80
N PHE A 2 8.96 -25.37 61.83
CA PHE A 2 8.02 -24.26 61.65
C PHE A 2 7.02 -24.32 62.80
N ILE A 3 6.96 -23.22 63.54
CA ILE A 3 6.25 -23.09 64.81
C ILE A 3 4.81 -22.72 64.50
N PHE A 4 3.85 -23.52 64.97
CA PHE A 4 2.42 -23.20 64.91
C PHE A 4 2.10 -22.12 65.95
N GLY A 5 1.77 -20.92 65.48
CA GLY A 5 1.10 -19.91 66.30
C GLY A 5 -0.40 -20.20 66.34
N HIS A 6 -0.92 -20.57 67.52
CA HIS A 6 -2.35 -20.63 67.77
C HIS A 6 -2.86 -19.25 68.19
N GLN A 7 -3.68 -18.61 67.36
CA GLN A 7 -4.53 -17.49 67.77
C GLN A 7 -5.94 -18.02 68.01
N PHE A 8 -6.36 -18.04 69.28
CA PHE A 8 -7.73 -18.31 69.70
C PHE A 8 -8.59 -17.06 69.44
N ILE A 9 -9.69 -17.20 68.69
CA ILE A 9 -10.77 -16.21 68.64
C ILE A 9 -12.06 -16.90 69.10
N PRO A 10 -12.68 -16.49 70.22
CA PRO A 10 -13.95 -17.02 70.66
C PRO A 10 -15.11 -16.18 70.09
N GLY A 11 -16.13 -16.84 69.52
CA GLY A 11 -17.38 -16.18 69.15
C GLY A 11 -17.92 -16.69 67.82
N GLY A 12 -19.10 -17.31 67.87
CA GLY A 12 -19.66 -18.08 66.78
C GLY A 12 -20.16 -17.29 65.57
N LEU A 13 -20.01 -17.92 64.41
CA LEU A 13 -20.96 -17.99 63.30
C LEU A 13 -20.51 -19.19 62.48
N PHE A 14 -21.30 -20.26 62.47
CA PHE A 14 -21.05 -21.40 61.59
C PHE A 14 -21.28 -20.94 60.15
N ALA A 15 -20.23 -20.53 59.46
CA ALA A 15 -20.24 -20.39 58.02
C ALA A 15 -20.37 -21.80 57.43
N THR A 16 -21.56 -22.13 56.93
CA THR A 16 -21.73 -23.31 56.08
C THR A 16 -20.83 -23.14 54.86
N PRO A 17 -20.01 -24.15 54.49
CA PRO A 17 -19.22 -24.04 53.27
C PRO A 17 -20.18 -23.87 52.11
N LEU A 18 -20.05 -22.75 51.38
CA LEU A 18 -20.67 -22.60 50.07
C LEU A 18 -20.02 -23.68 49.19
N GLN A 19 -20.66 -24.84 49.11
CA GLN A 19 -20.29 -25.88 48.16
C GLN A 19 -20.50 -25.25 46.78
N HIS A 20 -19.42 -24.71 46.22
CA HIS A 20 -19.37 -24.28 44.84
C HIS A 20 -19.60 -25.53 44.01
N LEU A 21 -20.84 -25.72 43.57
CA LEU A 21 -21.17 -26.58 42.45
C LEU A 21 -20.55 -25.93 41.21
N ALA A 22 -19.24 -26.09 41.05
CA ALA A 22 -18.60 -25.85 39.77
C ALA A 22 -19.26 -26.80 38.76
N PRO A 23 -19.76 -26.31 37.61
CA PRO A 23 -20.27 -27.20 36.57
C PRO A 23 -19.17 -28.19 36.17
N PRO A 24 -19.52 -29.42 35.73
CA PRO A 24 -18.54 -30.40 35.29
C PRO A 24 -17.97 -29.97 33.94
N TYR A 25 -17.10 -28.97 33.95
CA TYR A 25 -16.27 -28.66 32.79
C TYR A 25 -15.15 -29.69 32.78
N THR A 26 -15.33 -30.76 32.02
CA THR A 26 -14.26 -31.71 31.73
C THR A 26 -13.27 -31.01 30.82
N HIS A 27 -12.20 -30.46 31.39
CA HIS A 27 -11.09 -29.93 30.63
C HIS A 27 -10.28 -31.12 30.08
N THR A 28 -10.55 -31.51 28.83
CA THR A 28 -9.73 -32.50 28.13
C THR A 28 -8.38 -31.87 27.78
N ARG A 29 -7.28 -32.60 27.99
CA ARG A 29 -5.97 -32.18 27.48
C ARG A 29 -6.06 -32.18 25.96
N VAL A 30 -5.70 -31.05 25.35
CA VAL A 30 -5.59 -30.96 23.89
C VAL A 30 -4.46 -31.90 23.46
N ASP A 31 -4.74 -32.77 22.48
CA ASP A 31 -3.77 -33.71 21.96
C ASP A 31 -2.57 -32.95 21.36
N LYS A 32 -1.37 -33.48 21.57
CA LYS A 32 -0.10 -32.90 21.07
C LYS A 32 -0.15 -32.64 19.56
N GLU A 33 -0.79 -33.53 18.82
CA GLU A 33 -0.98 -33.41 17.37
C GLU A 33 -1.81 -32.19 16.97
N VAL A 34 -2.85 -31.85 17.76
CA VAL A 34 -3.67 -30.66 17.52
C VAL A 34 -2.87 -29.39 17.79
N ILE A 35 -2.05 -29.38 18.84
CA ILE A 35 -1.16 -28.25 19.16
C ILE A 35 -0.10 -28.06 18.06
N GLU A 36 0.51 -29.15 17.59
CA GLU A 36 1.51 -29.12 16.52
C GLU A 36 0.89 -28.63 15.21
N LYS A 37 -0.32 -29.08 14.87
CA LYS A 37 -1.06 -28.60 13.71
C LYS A 37 -1.34 -27.10 13.79
N LEU A 38 -1.83 -26.62 14.92
CA LEU A 38 -2.10 -25.20 15.14
C LEU A 38 -0.85 -24.34 14.99
N ASN A 39 0.27 -24.75 15.60
CA ASN A 39 1.53 -24.02 15.48
C ASN A 39 1.99 -23.93 14.01
N LYS A 40 1.86 -25.02 13.25
CA LYS A 40 2.18 -25.06 11.83
C LYS A 40 1.26 -24.12 11.03
N ASP A 41 -0.04 -24.18 11.26
CA ASP A 41 -1.02 -23.36 10.55
C ASP A 41 -0.81 -21.85 10.83
N ILE A 42 -0.49 -21.46 12.07
CA ILE A 42 -0.12 -20.06 12.42
C ILE A 42 1.11 -19.59 11.64
N ILE A 43 2.15 -20.42 11.58
CA ILE A 43 3.38 -20.08 10.85
C ILE A 43 3.11 -19.94 9.35
N GLU A 44 2.28 -20.82 8.79
CA GLU A 44 1.88 -20.77 7.38
C GLU A 44 1.06 -19.50 7.08
N GLU A 45 0.07 -19.16 7.91
CA GLU A 45 -0.70 -17.92 7.79
C GLU A 45 0.17 -16.67 7.90
N GLU A 46 1.06 -16.59 8.90
CA GLU A 46 1.99 -15.48 9.03
C GLU A 46 2.91 -15.33 7.81
N ASN A 47 3.41 -16.45 7.26
CA ASN A 47 4.24 -16.42 6.07
C ASN A 47 3.46 -15.97 4.83
N LEU A 48 2.19 -16.38 4.71
CA LEU A 48 1.30 -15.92 3.64
C LEU A 48 1.01 -14.41 3.73
N ASP A 49 0.77 -13.89 4.93
CA ASP A 49 0.55 -12.46 5.14
C ASP A 49 1.82 -11.64 4.86
N LYS A 50 2.99 -12.16 5.25
CA LYS A 50 4.30 -11.55 4.93
C LYS A 50 4.61 -11.58 3.43
N HIS A 51 4.05 -12.52 2.68
CA HIS A 51 4.25 -12.69 1.24
C HIS A 51 3.01 -12.39 0.40
N LYS A 52 2.04 -11.66 0.95
CA LYS A 52 0.83 -11.28 0.20
C LYS A 52 1.27 -10.49 -1.03
N PRO A 53 0.93 -10.95 -2.26
CA PRO A 53 1.34 -10.27 -3.46
C PRO A 53 0.73 -8.87 -3.46
N HIS A 54 1.60 -7.86 -3.53
CA HIS A 54 1.17 -6.50 -3.75
C HIS A 54 0.67 -6.39 -5.20
N VAL A 55 -0.58 -5.97 -5.38
CA VAL A 55 -1.19 -5.85 -6.71
C VAL A 55 -1.29 -4.39 -7.06
N CYS A 56 -0.39 -3.94 -7.94
CA CYS A 56 -0.42 -2.62 -8.53
C CYS A 56 -1.44 -2.58 -9.67
N GLN A 57 -2.30 -1.56 -9.67
CA GLN A 57 -3.28 -1.40 -10.73
C GLN A 57 -2.57 -0.89 -11.99
N GLU A 58 -2.70 -1.62 -13.10
CA GLU A 58 -2.18 -1.13 -14.38
C GLU A 58 -3.04 0.07 -14.84
N PRO A 59 -2.42 1.23 -15.02
CA PRO A 59 -3.10 2.47 -15.38
C PRO A 59 -3.57 2.45 -16.85
N PRO A 60 -4.73 3.06 -17.20
CA PRO A 60 -5.38 2.91 -18.51
C PRO A 60 -4.77 3.78 -19.63
N TYR A 61 -3.49 4.14 -19.55
CA TYR A 61 -2.82 5.02 -20.50
C TYR A 61 -1.36 4.63 -20.75
N GLU A 62 -0.86 4.94 -21.93
CA GLU A 62 0.54 4.68 -22.30
C GLU A 62 1.51 5.59 -21.53
N ARG A 63 2.65 4.99 -21.18
CA ARG A 63 3.71 5.60 -20.38
C ARG A 63 4.83 6.14 -21.25
N ASP A 64 5.39 7.24 -20.81
CA ASP A 64 6.60 7.81 -21.38
C ASP A 64 7.82 7.36 -20.58
N TYR A 65 8.38 6.21 -20.96
CA TYR A 65 9.60 5.67 -20.38
C TYR A 65 10.87 6.42 -20.82
N SER A 66 10.76 7.47 -21.65
CA SER A 66 11.88 8.38 -21.94
C SER A 66 12.26 9.23 -20.74
N TYR A 67 11.32 9.45 -19.80
CA TYR A 67 11.62 10.10 -18.53
C TYR A 67 12.51 9.21 -17.66
N LEU A 68 13.52 9.83 -17.04
CA LEU A 68 14.45 9.11 -16.18
C LEU A 68 13.74 8.60 -14.91
N CYS A 69 13.02 9.48 -14.23
CA CYS A 69 12.33 9.19 -12.98
C CYS A 69 10.83 8.94 -13.19
N PRO A 70 10.20 8.18 -12.28
CA PRO A 70 8.75 8.13 -12.18
C PRO A 70 8.12 9.52 -11.98
N GLU A 71 6.83 9.62 -12.25
CA GLU A 71 5.97 10.73 -11.87
C GLU A 71 6.06 10.94 -10.35
N ASP A 72 6.08 12.21 -9.93
CA ASP A 72 6.22 12.66 -8.53
C ASP A 72 7.54 12.26 -7.82
N TRP A 73 8.52 11.71 -8.54
CA TRP A 73 9.86 11.45 -8.01
C TRP A 73 10.83 12.59 -8.34
N VAL A 74 11.69 12.94 -7.40
CA VAL A 74 12.68 14.01 -7.55
C VAL A 74 14.01 13.43 -8.01
N MET A 75 14.54 13.94 -9.12
CA MET A 75 15.89 13.60 -9.58
C MET A 75 16.94 14.42 -8.81
N ASN A 76 17.91 13.75 -8.20
CA ASN A 76 19.04 14.40 -7.54
C ASN A 76 20.21 14.67 -8.51
N SER A 77 21.26 15.32 -8.00
CA SER A 77 22.46 15.67 -8.79
C SER A 77 23.29 14.47 -9.27
N GLN A 78 23.04 13.27 -8.72
CA GLN A 78 23.67 12.01 -9.10
C GLN A 78 22.78 11.20 -10.07
N ASN A 79 21.74 11.84 -10.62
CA ASN A 79 20.71 11.25 -11.45
C ASN A 79 19.84 10.19 -10.72
N GLN A 80 19.96 10.02 -9.40
CA GLN A 80 19.05 9.14 -8.65
C GLN A 80 17.67 9.77 -8.59
N CYS A 81 16.66 8.91 -8.66
CA CYS A 81 15.28 9.28 -8.48
C CYS A 81 14.89 8.96 -7.03
N TRP A 82 14.32 9.95 -6.34
CA TRP A 82 13.89 9.85 -4.96
C TRP A 82 12.39 10.12 -4.84
N GLY A 83 11.63 9.09 -4.46
CA GLY A 83 10.22 9.23 -4.08
C GLY A 83 10.12 9.72 -2.64
N ILE A 84 10.04 11.04 -2.46
CA ILE A 84 9.98 11.68 -1.13
C ILE A 84 8.72 11.23 -0.37
N ASP A 85 7.59 11.19 -1.06
CA ASP A 85 6.28 10.82 -0.53
C ASP A 85 5.88 9.37 -0.90
N TYR A 86 6.84 8.54 -1.29
CA TYR A 86 6.57 7.17 -1.70
C TYR A 86 6.40 6.26 -0.47
N ASP A 87 5.22 5.65 -0.35
CA ASP A 87 4.80 4.79 0.76
C ASP A 87 4.73 3.30 0.38
N GLY A 88 5.18 2.95 -0.82
CA GLY A 88 5.18 1.56 -1.30
C GLY A 88 6.30 0.71 -0.69
N HIS A 89 6.26 -0.58 -0.99
CA HIS A 89 7.13 -1.59 -0.36
C HIS A 89 8.53 -1.72 -0.97
N CYS A 90 8.85 -0.94 -2.01
CA CYS A 90 10.17 -0.92 -2.64
C CYS A 90 11.08 0.17 -2.04
N GLU A 91 12.34 0.21 -2.48
CA GLU A 91 13.25 1.31 -2.14
C GLU A 91 12.79 2.64 -2.76
N SER A 92 12.78 3.70 -1.95
CA SER A 92 12.40 5.05 -2.40
C SER A 92 13.50 5.80 -3.16
N LEU A 93 14.75 5.30 -3.17
CA LEU A 93 15.89 5.90 -3.87
C LEU A 93 16.47 4.91 -4.88
N LYS A 94 16.39 5.21 -6.18
CA LYS A 94 16.84 4.31 -7.26
C LYS A 94 17.53 5.00 -8.44
N TYR A 95 18.32 4.22 -9.16
CA TYR A 95 18.98 4.59 -10.42
C TYR A 95 18.26 3.92 -11.59
N PHE A 96 17.88 4.70 -12.60
CA PHE A 96 17.14 4.23 -13.80
C PHE A 96 17.83 4.57 -15.12
N GLN A 97 19.10 5.02 -15.09
CA GLN A 97 19.82 5.48 -16.28
C GLN A 97 20.01 4.36 -17.30
N ASP A 98 20.33 3.17 -16.80
CA ASP A 98 20.62 2.00 -17.62
C ASP A 98 19.38 1.11 -17.83
N TYR A 99 18.21 1.53 -17.33
CA TYR A 99 16.98 0.74 -17.44
C TYR A 99 16.32 0.98 -18.79
N SER A 100 16.05 -0.12 -19.49
CA SER A 100 15.17 -0.16 -20.66
C SER A 100 13.72 0.17 -20.29
N ALA A 101 12.90 0.49 -21.28
CA ALA A 101 11.47 0.71 -21.08
C ALA A 101 10.76 -0.51 -20.46
N VAL A 102 11.22 -1.72 -20.76
CA VAL A 102 10.67 -2.97 -20.20
C VAL A 102 11.01 -3.07 -18.72
N GLU A 103 12.26 -2.83 -18.33
CA GLU A 103 12.68 -2.87 -16.92
C GLU A 103 12.01 -1.76 -16.10
N LYS A 104 11.80 -0.58 -16.68
CA LYS A 104 11.02 0.49 -16.03
C LYS A 104 9.56 0.08 -15.85
N LYS A 105 8.94 -0.57 -16.84
CA LYS A 105 7.58 -1.11 -16.73
C LYS A 105 7.49 -2.19 -15.64
N GLU A 106 8.46 -3.08 -15.56
CA GLU A 106 8.52 -4.09 -14.49
C GLU A 106 8.64 -3.43 -13.12
N PHE A 107 9.51 -2.43 -12.97
CA PHE A 107 9.60 -1.66 -11.73
C PHE A 107 8.29 -0.93 -11.39
N GLU A 108 7.62 -0.35 -12.39
CA GLU A 108 6.31 0.29 -12.25
C GLU A 108 5.29 -0.68 -11.61
N MET A 109 5.17 -1.88 -12.19
CA MET A 109 4.21 -2.90 -11.75
C MET A 109 4.60 -3.56 -10.43
N ASN A 110 5.89 -3.70 -10.16
CA ASN A 110 6.39 -4.31 -8.93
C ASN A 110 6.35 -3.34 -7.75
N CYS A 111 6.49 -2.03 -7.98
CA CYS A 111 6.65 -1.03 -6.92
C CYS A 111 5.53 -0.01 -6.85
N CYS A 112 4.48 -0.12 -7.66
CA CYS A 112 3.34 0.82 -7.66
C CYS A 112 3.75 2.28 -7.84
N VAL A 113 4.86 2.50 -8.53
CA VAL A 113 5.22 3.82 -9.03
C VAL A 113 4.55 4.00 -10.38
N LEU A 114 4.49 5.23 -10.90
CA LEU A 114 3.94 5.49 -12.22
C LEU A 114 4.93 6.33 -13.02
N TRP A 115 5.20 5.99 -14.27
CA TRP A 115 5.90 6.91 -15.18
C TRP A 115 4.95 7.97 -15.76
N PRO A 116 5.49 9.12 -16.20
CA PRO A 116 4.68 10.16 -16.82
C PRO A 116 3.87 9.67 -18.02
N LYS A 117 2.73 10.32 -18.26
CA LYS A 117 1.86 10.09 -19.44
C LYS A 117 2.62 10.34 -20.74
N LEU A 118 2.55 9.41 -21.69
CA LEU A 118 2.97 9.66 -23.07
C LEU A 118 2.10 10.78 -23.66
N LYS A 119 2.68 11.97 -23.79
CA LYS A 119 1.99 13.10 -24.41
C LYS A 119 1.94 12.86 -25.91
N ASN A 120 0.75 12.60 -26.41
CA ASN A 120 0.46 12.73 -27.83
C ASN A 120 0.48 14.22 -28.22
N GLU A 121 1.68 14.81 -28.33
CA GLU A 121 1.93 16.19 -28.77
C GLU A 121 1.26 16.48 -30.14
N GLY A 122 1.01 15.44 -30.93
CA GLY A 122 0.22 15.49 -32.17
C GLY A 122 -1.24 15.93 -31.95
N MET A 123 -1.89 15.47 -30.87
CA MET A 123 -3.28 15.84 -30.57
C MET A 123 -3.40 17.26 -30.05
N ARG A 124 -2.44 17.77 -29.26
CA ARG A 124 -2.47 19.18 -28.80
C ARG A 124 -2.29 20.17 -29.94
N ARG A 125 -1.42 19.88 -30.91
CA ARG A 125 -1.29 20.72 -32.12
C ARG A 125 -2.50 20.62 -33.04
N ALA A 126 -3.12 19.45 -33.17
CA ALA A 126 -4.36 19.27 -33.94
C ALA A 126 -5.53 20.02 -33.28
N GLN A 127 -5.80 19.78 -31.99
CA GLN A 127 -6.86 20.45 -31.23
C GLN A 127 -6.68 21.97 -31.19
N LYS A 128 -5.45 22.48 -31.11
CA LYS A 128 -5.17 23.94 -31.16
C LYS A 128 -5.35 24.53 -32.56
N LYS A 129 -5.25 23.73 -33.63
CA LYS A 129 -5.56 24.17 -35.00
C LYS A 129 -7.07 24.15 -35.29
N ASP A 130 -7.79 23.22 -34.67
CA ASP A 130 -9.24 23.05 -34.88
C ASP A 130 -10.10 23.97 -34.00
N LEU A 131 -9.56 24.47 -32.89
CA LEU A 131 -10.23 25.48 -32.07
C LEU A 131 -10.15 26.86 -32.76
N LEU A 132 -11.23 27.22 -33.48
CA LEU A 132 -11.39 28.53 -34.10
C LEU A 132 -11.40 29.64 -33.02
N ARG A 133 -10.26 30.30 -32.83
CA ARG A 133 -10.07 31.36 -31.82
C ARG A 133 -10.11 32.74 -32.49
N GLY A 134 -11.15 33.51 -32.21
CA GLY A 134 -11.31 34.87 -32.74
C GLY A 134 -12.76 35.36 -32.70
N SER A 135 -12.96 36.66 -32.91
CA SER A 135 -14.30 37.23 -33.07
C SER A 135 -14.85 36.91 -34.46
N ILE A 136 -16.15 36.66 -34.58
CA ILE A 136 -16.80 36.45 -35.88
C ILE A 136 -17.14 37.83 -36.47
N SER A 137 -16.80 38.05 -37.74
CA SER A 137 -17.13 39.28 -38.46
C SER A 137 -18.61 39.28 -38.88
N SER A 138 -19.35 40.32 -38.50
CA SER A 138 -20.80 40.41 -38.77
C SER A 138 -21.19 40.57 -40.24
N ASN A 139 -20.23 40.91 -41.11
CA ASN A 139 -20.48 41.19 -42.54
C ASN A 139 -20.32 39.97 -43.46
N ASN A 140 -19.54 38.96 -43.06
CA ASN A 140 -19.23 37.80 -43.90
C ASN A 140 -18.99 36.49 -43.11
N GLY A 141 -19.20 36.50 -41.79
CA GLY A 141 -19.09 35.30 -40.95
C GLY A 141 -17.66 34.77 -40.76
N LEU A 142 -16.63 35.50 -41.20
CA LEU A 142 -15.23 35.06 -41.08
C LEU A 142 -14.70 35.26 -39.65
N ILE A 143 -13.86 34.32 -39.19
CA ILE A 143 -13.20 34.39 -37.90
C ILE A 143 -11.97 35.31 -37.99
N ILE A 144 -12.01 36.40 -37.22
CA ILE A 144 -10.96 37.39 -37.10
C ILE A 144 -9.90 36.84 -36.13
N LYS A 145 -8.79 36.34 -36.67
CA LYS A 145 -7.66 35.85 -35.86
C LYS A 145 -7.00 37.03 -35.11
N PRO A 146 -6.74 36.92 -33.78
CA PRO A 146 -6.01 37.94 -33.05
C PRO A 146 -4.59 38.07 -33.60
N LYS A 147 -4.15 39.29 -33.90
CA LYS A 147 -2.88 39.60 -34.60
C LYS A 147 -1.61 39.43 -33.77
N TYR A 148 -1.67 38.85 -32.57
CA TYR A 148 -0.49 38.75 -31.69
C TYR A 148 -0.41 37.38 -31.01
N LEU A 149 0.56 36.58 -31.46
CA LEU A 149 1.29 35.55 -30.72
C LEU A 149 2.77 35.68 -31.10
#